data_AF-A0A0R3PZI6-F1
#
_entry.id   AF-A0A0R3PZI6-F1
#
_cell.length_a   1.000
_cell.length_b   1.000
_cell.length_c   1.000
_cell.angle_alpha   90.00
_cell.angle_beta   90.00
_cell.angle_gamma   90.00
#
_symmetry.space_group_name_H-M   'P 1'
#
loop_
_entity.id
_entity.type
_entity.pdbx_description
1 polymer ?
#
loop_
_entity_poly.entity_id
_entity_poly.type
_entity_poly.pdbx_seq_one_letter_code
_entity_poly.pdbx_strand_id
1 'polypeptide(L)'
;MSLLGQVTYLPSLMLIGLVVQFFTNCYLLVSKPKWRWRLQFRMLTSLLLAFWVYVPLIHRYSNENSATDSSLILHTKAFSWLLMSGFFMGAGVPERFAPGVFDIFGYGHQIFHLCVNMVVWNLCDAAILDCTPSAWNSPSNLAISAAFLITVVFVACTVKALTRKAQAMKYDRIAYHLFRAIEFF
;
A
#
# COMPACT_ATOMS: atom_id res chain seq x y z
N MET A 1 17.21 -5.31 18.49
CA MET A 1 17.14 -3.88 18.09
C MET A 1 17.47 -3.02 19.30
N SER A 2 18.21 -1.93 19.14
CA SER A 2 18.42 -0.95 20.22
C SER A 2 17.09 -0.26 20.59
N LEU A 3 16.98 0.22 21.84
CA LEU A 3 15.80 0.98 22.31
C LEU A 3 15.48 2.16 21.38
N LEU A 4 16.51 2.84 20.87
CA LEU A 4 16.39 3.92 19.89
C LEU A 4 15.74 3.44 18.57
N GLY A 5 16.11 2.26 18.09
CA GLY A 5 15.50 1.67 16.89
C GLY A 5 14.03 1.33 17.07
N GLN A 6 13.60 0.90 18.27
CA GLN A 6 12.19 0.61 18.55
C GLN A 6 11.34 1.89 18.61
N VAL A 7 11.85 2.94 19.25
CA VAL A 7 11.13 4.21 19.40
C VAL A 7 11.05 4.99 18.08
N THR A 8 12.07 4.90 17.22
CA THR A 8 12.11 5.62 15.93
C THR A 8 11.39 4.88 14.80
N TYR A 9 11.26 3.55 14.88
CA TYR A 9 10.66 2.75 13.82
C TYR A 9 9.20 3.10 13.56
N LEU A 10 8.35 3.13 14.59
CA LEU A 10 6.91 3.42 14.42
C LEU A 10 6.63 4.80 13.79
N PRO A 11 7.21 5.92 14.29
CA PRO A 11 7.07 7.23 13.65
C PRO A 11 7.58 7.26 12.20
N SER A 12 8.72 6.62 11.92
CA SER A 12 9.26 6.56 10.55
C SER A 12 8.35 5.80 9.60
N LEU A 13 7.76 4.68 10.06
CA LEU A 13 6.81 3.88 9.30
C LEU A 13 5.55 4.69 9.01
N MET A 14 5.04 5.43 9.99
CA MET A 14 3.91 6.35 9.79
C MET A 14 4.24 7.44 8.77
N LEU A 15 5.43 8.04 8.83
CA LEU A 15 5.83 9.08 7.88
C LEU A 15 5.91 8.54 6.44
N ILE A 16 6.60 7.41 6.25
CA ILE A 16 6.75 6.78 4.92
C ILE A 16 5.39 6.31 4.41
N GLY A 17 4.59 5.64 5.26
CA GLY A 17 3.25 5.18 4.92
C GLY A 17 2.29 6.32 4.58
N LEU A 18 2.18 7.33 5.44
CA LEU A 18 1.20 8.40 5.28
C LEU A 18 1.61 9.44 4.23
N VAL A 19 2.89 9.77 4.10
CA VAL A 19 3.30 10.86 3.20
C VAL A 19 3.66 10.28 1.84
N VAL A 20 4.57 9.30 1.79
CA VAL A 20 5.12 8.80 0.52
C VAL A 20 4.11 7.96 -0.23
N GLN A 21 3.41 7.03 0.43
CA GLN A 21 2.37 6.24 -0.24
C GLN A 21 1.17 7.10 -0.62
N PHE A 22 0.75 8.04 0.23
CA PHE A 22 -0.36 8.92 -0.12
C PHE A 22 -0.05 9.78 -1.35
N PHE A 23 1.15 10.38 -1.39
CA PHE A 23 1.56 11.20 -2.51
C PHE A 23 1.52 10.40 -3.81
N THR A 24 2.08 9.18 -3.78
CA THR A 24 2.17 8.33 -4.98
C THR A 24 0.84 7.69 -5.38
N ASN A 25 0.05 7.20 -4.44
CA ASN A 25 -1.22 6.52 -4.72
C ASN A 25 -2.37 7.48 -5.03
N CYS A 26 -2.50 8.57 -4.27
CA CYS A 26 -3.69 9.41 -4.27
C CYS A 26 -3.43 10.77 -4.95
N TYR A 27 -2.38 11.48 -4.53
CA TYR A 27 -2.13 12.82 -5.06
C TYR A 27 -1.74 12.81 -6.55
N LEU A 28 -0.81 11.94 -6.96
CA LEU A 28 -0.41 11.81 -8.36
C LEU A 28 -1.56 11.29 -9.25
N LEU A 29 -2.41 10.41 -8.71
CA LEU A 29 -3.59 9.91 -9.41
C LEU A 29 -4.54 11.06 -9.79
N VAL A 30 -4.82 11.94 -8.84
CA VAL A 30 -5.73 13.09 -9.04
C VAL A 30 -5.05 14.22 -9.81
N SER A 31 -3.84 14.63 -9.41
CA SER A 31 -3.19 15.84 -9.94
C SER A 31 -2.50 15.61 -11.28
N LYS A 32 -2.04 14.38 -11.58
CA LYS A 32 -1.28 14.05 -12.78
C LYS A 32 -1.77 12.73 -13.41
N PRO A 33 -3.06 12.66 -13.83
CA PRO A 33 -3.67 11.40 -14.28
C PRO A 33 -3.08 10.84 -15.58
N LYS A 34 -2.47 11.69 -16.43
CA LYS A 34 -1.85 11.29 -17.70
C LYS A 34 -0.34 11.00 -17.60
N TRP A 35 0.26 11.10 -16.41
CA TRP A 35 1.71 10.94 -16.27
C TRP A 35 2.13 9.47 -16.39
N ARG A 36 2.93 9.16 -17.43
CA ARG A 36 3.33 7.78 -17.80
C ARG A 36 4.09 7.05 -16.68
N TRP A 37 4.88 7.76 -15.87
CA TRP A 37 5.69 7.17 -14.81
C TRP A 37 4.94 6.96 -13.49
N ARG A 38 3.69 7.41 -13.37
CA ARG A 38 2.92 7.31 -12.13
C ARG A 38 2.88 5.89 -11.58
N LEU A 39 2.61 4.91 -12.45
CA LEU A 39 2.53 3.51 -12.03
C LEU A 39 3.88 3.04 -11.47
N GLN A 40 4.98 3.33 -12.17
CA GLN A 40 6.32 2.92 -11.74
C GLN A 40 6.72 3.55 -10.42
N PHE A 41 6.43 4.85 -10.22
CA PHE A 41 6.66 5.52 -8.93
C PHE A 41 5.86 4.88 -7.80
N ARG A 42 4.58 4.55 -8.04
CA ARG A 42 3.75 3.84 -7.07
C ARG A 42 4.32 2.47 -6.71
N MET A 43 4.71 1.69 -7.71
CA MET A 43 5.32 0.37 -7.49
C MET A 43 6.61 0.48 -6.68
N LEU A 44 7.48 1.42 -7.04
CA LEU A 44 8.76 1.64 -6.38
C LEU A 44 8.57 2.05 -4.92
N THR A 45 7.72 3.04 -4.65
CA THR A 45 7.49 3.47 -3.26
C THR A 45 6.85 2.37 -2.45
N SER A 46 5.88 1.62 -2.99
CA SER A 46 5.27 0.48 -2.30
C SER A 46 6.29 -0.65 -2.01
N LEU A 47 7.21 -0.92 -2.93
CA LEU A 47 8.29 -1.89 -2.72
C LEU A 47 9.27 -1.43 -1.64
N LEU A 48 9.67 -0.16 -1.62
CA LEU A 48 10.52 0.40 -0.57
C LEU A 48 9.86 0.33 0.80
N LEU A 49 8.56 0.61 0.89
CA LEU A 49 7.79 0.43 2.12
C LEU A 49 7.74 -1.05 2.54
N ALA A 50 7.56 -1.96 1.58
CA ALA A 50 7.57 -3.39 1.87
C ALA A 50 8.90 -3.82 2.51
N PHE A 51 10.04 -3.41 1.96
CA PHE A 51 11.34 -3.68 2.60
C PHE A 51 11.46 -3.03 3.97
N TRP A 52 10.99 -1.78 4.14
CA TRP A 52 11.04 -1.07 5.42
C TRP A 52 10.27 -1.80 6.53
N VAL A 53 9.09 -2.35 6.22
CA VAL A 53 8.26 -3.09 7.18
C VAL A 53 8.96 -4.34 7.72
N TYR A 54 9.88 -4.92 6.95
CA TYR A 54 10.61 -6.13 7.33
C TYR A 54 11.91 -5.85 8.09
N VAL A 55 12.32 -4.59 8.24
CA VAL A 55 13.52 -4.21 9.00
C VAL A 55 13.56 -4.82 10.42
N PRO A 56 12.46 -4.80 11.21
CA PRO A 56 12.47 -5.42 12.55
C PRO A 56 12.62 -6.94 12.52
N LEU A 57 12.18 -7.59 11.44
CA LEU A 57 12.24 -9.04 11.27
C LEU A 57 13.66 -9.53 10.92
N ILE A 58 14.55 -8.67 10.42
CA ILE A 58 15.93 -9.04 10.05
C ILE A 58 16.64 -9.75 11.20
N HIS A 59 16.49 -9.24 12.42
CA HIS A 59 17.08 -9.85 13.61
C HIS A 59 16.57 -11.27 13.88
N ARG A 60 15.29 -11.56 13.57
CA ARG A 60 14.71 -12.90 13.70
C ARG A 60 15.24 -13.84 12.62
N TYR A 61 15.38 -13.35 11.38
CA TYR A 61 15.99 -14.12 10.28
C TYR A 61 17.45 -14.48 10.54
N SER A 62 18.22 -13.64 11.24
CA SER A 62 19.61 -13.94 11.60
C SER A 62 19.77 -14.96 12.74
N ASN A 63 18.68 -15.41 13.36
CA ASN A 63 18.72 -16.38 14.45
C ASN A 63 18.84 -17.81 13.91
N GLU A 64 19.56 -18.69 14.61
CA GLU A 64 19.78 -20.09 14.22
C GLU A 64 18.46 -20.88 14.13
N ASN A 65 17.49 -20.54 14.99
CA ASN A 65 16.18 -21.19 15.03
C ASN A 65 15.17 -20.63 14.01
N SER A 66 15.57 -19.71 13.14
CA SER A 66 14.70 -19.03 12.17
C SER A 66 13.91 -20.00 11.27
N ALA A 67 14.52 -21.13 10.89
CA ALA A 67 13.87 -22.15 10.06
C ALA A 67 12.67 -22.85 10.74
N THR A 68 12.60 -22.81 12.07
CA THR A 68 11.53 -23.42 12.87
C THR A 68 10.49 -22.41 13.35
N ASP A 69 10.73 -21.10 13.13
CA ASP A 69 9.82 -20.04 13.52
C ASP A 69 8.62 -19.99 12.55
N SER A 70 7.49 -20.51 13.01
CA SER A 70 6.26 -20.60 12.23
C SER A 70 5.73 -19.23 11.79
N SER A 71 5.90 -18.18 12.61
CA SER A 71 5.51 -16.82 12.22
C SER A 71 6.41 -16.29 11.11
N LEU A 72 7.71 -16.55 11.19
CA LEU A 72 8.68 -16.11 10.19
C LEU A 72 8.43 -16.74 8.81
N ILE A 73 8.01 -18.02 8.78
CA ILE A 73 7.58 -18.70 7.56
C ILE A 73 6.35 -18.00 6.95
N LEU A 74 5.36 -17.64 7.76
CA LEU A 74 4.18 -16.92 7.30
C LEU A 74 4.53 -15.51 6.76
N HIS A 75 5.43 -14.79 7.44
CA HIS A 75 5.96 -13.52 6.95
C HIS A 75 6.69 -13.68 5.61
N THR A 76 7.48 -14.74 5.43
CA THR A 76 8.16 -15.04 4.16
C THR A 76 7.15 -15.31 3.03
N LYS A 77 6.09 -16.07 3.32
CA LYS A 77 4.98 -16.31 2.38
C LYS A 77 4.26 -15.01 2.03
N ALA A 78 3.94 -14.18 3.01
CA ALA A 78 3.32 -12.88 2.80
C ALA A 78 4.19 -11.99 1.89
N PHE A 79 5.50 -11.92 2.13
CA PHE A 79 6.42 -11.17 1.27
C PHE A 79 6.45 -11.70 -0.17
N SER A 80 6.46 -13.02 -0.33
CA SER A 80 6.43 -13.67 -1.65
C SER A 80 5.15 -13.34 -2.43
N TRP A 81 3.99 -13.42 -1.77
CA TRP A 81 2.71 -13.00 -2.34
C TRP A 81 2.68 -11.51 -2.70
N LEU A 82 3.32 -10.66 -1.90
CA LEU A 82 3.41 -9.23 -2.17
C LEU A 82 4.25 -8.97 -3.44
N LEU A 83 5.39 -9.64 -3.61
CA LEU A 83 6.21 -9.56 -4.82
C LEU A 83 5.44 -10.07 -6.06
N MET A 84 4.73 -11.18 -5.93
CA MET A 84 3.86 -11.69 -7.00
C MET A 84 2.78 -10.68 -7.38
N SER A 85 2.13 -10.03 -6.40
CA SER A 85 1.13 -9.00 -6.68
C SER A 85 1.75 -7.84 -7.47
N GLY A 86 2.96 -7.41 -7.08
CA GLY A 86 3.70 -6.37 -7.78
C GLY A 86 4.07 -6.78 -9.21
N PHE A 87 4.44 -8.04 -9.42
CA PHE A 87 4.74 -8.58 -10.75
C PHE A 87 3.51 -8.55 -11.66
N PHE A 88 2.37 -9.11 -11.22
CA PHE A 88 1.15 -9.14 -12.04
C PHE A 88 0.64 -7.73 -12.38
N MET A 89 0.65 -6.81 -11.40
CA MET A 89 0.22 -5.43 -11.62
C MET A 89 1.22 -4.63 -12.48
N GLY A 90 2.52 -4.84 -12.31
CA GLY A 90 3.56 -4.09 -13.01
C GLY A 90 3.82 -4.58 -14.44
N ALA A 91 3.73 -5.89 -14.67
CA ALA A 91 4.02 -6.51 -15.97
C ALA A 91 2.80 -6.55 -16.92
N GLY A 92 1.59 -6.32 -16.40
CA GLY A 92 0.35 -6.41 -17.19
C GLY A 92 0.07 -7.84 -17.67
N VAL A 93 0.37 -8.82 -16.83
CA VAL A 93 0.20 -10.25 -17.13
C VAL A 93 -1.09 -10.73 -16.46
N PRO A 94 -1.95 -11.50 -17.15
CA PRO A 94 -1.75 -12.17 -18.44
C PRO A 94 -2.22 -11.39 -19.69
N GLU A 95 -2.86 -10.22 -19.55
CA GLU A 95 -3.44 -9.51 -20.70
C GLU A 95 -2.43 -9.16 -21.81
N ARG A 96 -1.16 -9.00 -21.47
CA ARG A 96 -0.07 -8.78 -22.44
C ARG A 96 0.18 -9.98 -23.37
N PHE A 97 -0.13 -11.20 -22.93
CA PHE A 97 0.12 -12.42 -23.69
C PHE A 97 -1.08 -12.88 -24.53
N ALA A 98 -2.31 -12.56 -24.09
CA ALA A 98 -3.52 -12.88 -24.84
C ALA A 98 -4.53 -11.72 -24.74
N PRO A 99 -4.34 -10.66 -25.54
CA PRO A 99 -5.27 -9.53 -25.56
C PRO A 99 -6.66 -10.01 -26.01
N GLY A 100 -7.72 -9.62 -25.29
CA GLY A 100 -9.11 -9.99 -25.58
C GLY A 100 -9.60 -11.28 -24.91
N VAL A 101 -8.73 -12.08 -24.30
CA VAL A 101 -9.13 -13.34 -23.62
C VAL A 101 -9.47 -13.11 -22.14
N PHE A 102 -8.75 -12.20 -21.49
CA PHE A 102 -8.86 -11.94 -20.05
C PHE A 102 -9.74 -10.72 -19.71
N ASP A 103 -10.54 -10.23 -20.66
CA ASP A 103 -11.27 -8.96 -20.51
C ASP A 103 -12.33 -8.98 -19.39
N ILE A 104 -12.82 -10.16 -19.01
CA ILE A 104 -13.86 -10.32 -17.96
C ILE A 104 -13.28 -10.99 -16.70
N PHE A 105 -12.48 -12.03 -16.88
CA PHE A 105 -11.89 -12.82 -15.79
C PHE A 105 -10.39 -13.01 -16.00
N GLY A 106 -9.63 -12.93 -14.91
CA GLY A 106 -8.21 -13.26 -14.87
C GLY A 106 -7.26 -12.16 -15.35
N TYR A 107 -7.73 -10.93 -15.61
CA TYR A 107 -6.79 -9.83 -15.90
C TYR A 107 -5.97 -9.46 -14.67
N GLY A 108 -4.79 -8.87 -14.89
CA GLY A 108 -3.74 -8.72 -13.88
C GLY A 108 -4.18 -8.00 -12.61
N HIS A 109 -5.17 -7.09 -12.70
CA HIS A 109 -5.72 -6.43 -11.51
C HIS A 109 -6.52 -7.36 -10.59
N GLN A 110 -7.26 -8.33 -11.15
CA GLN A 110 -7.98 -9.34 -10.34
C GLN A 110 -7.00 -10.27 -9.64
N ILE A 111 -5.95 -10.71 -10.35
CA ILE A 111 -4.89 -11.54 -9.78
C ILE A 111 -4.14 -10.76 -8.69
N PHE A 112 -3.88 -9.47 -8.90
CA PHE A 112 -3.32 -8.58 -7.88
C PHE A 112 -4.15 -8.61 -6.60
N HIS A 113 -5.48 -8.46 -6.68
CA HIS A 113 -6.35 -8.54 -5.50
C HIS A 113 -6.28 -9.90 -4.82
N LEU A 114 -6.24 -11.00 -5.57
CA LEU A 114 -6.09 -12.34 -5.00
C LEU A 114 -4.77 -12.46 -4.22
N CYS A 115 -3.65 -12.03 -4.81
CA CYS A 115 -2.35 -12.03 -4.13
C CYS A 115 -2.37 -11.18 -2.86
N VAL A 116 -2.95 -9.98 -2.90
CA VAL A 116 -3.06 -9.10 -1.72
C VAL A 116 -3.91 -9.74 -0.61
N ASN A 117 -4.99 -10.44 -0.95
CA ASN A 117 -5.76 -11.21 0.05
C ASN A 117 -4.90 -12.30 0.71
N MET A 118 -4.06 -13.00 -0.07
CA MET A 118 -3.12 -13.98 0.49
C MET A 118 -2.07 -13.32 1.39
N VAL A 119 -1.58 -12.12 1.07
CA VAL A 119 -0.68 -11.35 1.96
C VAL A 119 -1.37 -11.12 3.30
N VAL A 120 -2.59 -10.58 3.29
CA VAL A 120 -3.35 -10.26 4.50
C VAL A 120 -3.59 -11.52 5.33
N TRP A 121 -4.00 -12.63 4.69
CA TRP A 121 -4.21 -13.90 5.36
C TRP A 121 -2.97 -14.36 6.14
N ASN A 122 -1.82 -14.45 5.47
CA ASN A 122 -0.58 -14.91 6.12
C ASN A 122 -0.13 -13.95 7.24
N LEU A 123 -0.33 -12.64 7.08
CA LEU A 123 0.00 -11.66 8.13
C LEU A 123 -0.94 -11.74 9.33
N CYS A 124 -2.23 -12.03 9.13
CA CYS A 124 -3.17 -12.25 10.22
C CYS A 124 -2.79 -13.52 11.01
N ASP A 125 -2.48 -14.62 10.33
CA ASP A 125 -2.03 -15.85 10.99
C ASP A 125 -0.71 -15.63 11.75
N ALA A 126 0.25 -14.90 11.15
CA ALA A 126 1.51 -14.55 11.83
C ALA A 126 1.26 -13.69 13.08
N ALA A 127 0.33 -12.73 12.99
CA ALA A 127 -0.03 -11.88 14.11
C ALA A 127 -0.67 -12.68 15.27
N ILE A 128 -1.45 -13.72 14.98
CA ILE A 128 -2.00 -14.61 16.02
C ILE A 128 -0.87 -15.34 16.77
N LEU A 129 0.20 -15.73 16.08
CA LEU A 129 1.35 -16.40 16.68
C LEU A 129 2.23 -15.43 17.50
N ASP A 130 2.44 -14.21 17.01
CA ASP A 130 3.36 -13.25 17.63
C ASP A 130 2.71 -12.36 18.72
N CYS A 131 1.39 -12.14 18.67
CA CYS A 131 0.69 -11.28 19.63
C CYS A 131 0.08 -12.11 20.76
N THR A 132 0.74 -12.17 21.92
CA THR A 132 0.16 -12.81 23.11
C THR A 132 -1.01 -11.98 23.68
N PRO A 133 -2.06 -12.61 24.24
CA PRO A 133 -3.18 -11.89 24.86
C PRO A 133 -2.76 -10.94 26.00
N SER A 134 -1.66 -11.25 26.69
CA SER A 134 -1.08 -10.40 27.73
C SER A 134 -0.54 -9.06 27.21
N ALA A 135 -0.19 -8.98 25.93
CA ALA A 135 0.30 -7.76 25.30
C ALA A 135 -0.81 -6.74 25.02
N TRP A 136 -2.09 -7.11 25.14
CA TRP A 136 -3.25 -6.26 24.82
C TRP A 136 -3.50 -5.11 25.80
N ASN A 137 -2.91 -5.17 27.00
CA ASN A 137 -2.97 -4.10 27.99
C ASN A 137 -1.65 -3.33 28.15
N SER A 138 -0.71 -3.50 27.20
CA SER A 138 0.57 -2.81 27.23
C SER A 138 0.39 -1.30 27.02
N PRO A 139 1.17 -0.44 27.70
CA PRO A 139 1.18 1.01 27.45
C PRO A 139 1.51 1.38 26.00
N SER A 140 2.16 0.49 25.24
CA SER A 140 2.38 0.64 23.80
C SER A 140 1.08 0.70 22.99
N ASN A 141 -0.02 0.12 23.50
CA ASN A 141 -1.29 0.07 22.77
C ASN A 141 -1.96 1.43 22.69
N LEU A 142 -1.76 2.31 23.67
CA LEU A 142 -2.21 3.69 23.57
C LEU A 142 -1.54 4.40 22.39
N ALA A 143 -0.22 4.22 22.21
CA ALA A 143 0.52 4.78 21.09
C ALA A 143 0.06 4.19 19.74
N ILE A 144 -0.20 2.88 19.70
CA ILE A 144 -0.72 2.19 18.50
C ILE A 144 -2.13 2.68 18.16
N SER A 145 -3.03 2.78 19.13
CA SER A 145 -4.40 3.29 18.93
C SER A 145 -4.39 4.76 18.50
N ALA A 146 -3.54 5.59 19.11
CA ALA A 146 -3.36 6.98 18.69
C ALA A 146 -2.83 7.08 17.25
N ALA A 147 -1.81 6.28 16.90
CA ALA A 147 -1.27 6.20 15.55
C ALA A 147 -2.33 5.77 14.52
N PHE A 148 -3.18 4.81 14.88
CA PHE A 148 -4.30 4.37 14.06
C PHE A 148 -5.32 5.48 13.84
N LEU A 149 -5.76 6.17 14.92
CA LEU A 149 -6.69 7.29 14.81
C LEU A 149 -6.13 8.44 13.98
N ILE A 150 -4.87 8.82 14.19
CA ILE A 150 -4.17 9.84 13.39
C ILE A 150 -4.18 9.42 11.91
N THR A 151 -3.88 8.16 11.62
CA THR A 151 -3.90 7.61 10.26
C THR A 151 -5.29 7.72 9.63
N VAL A 152 -6.34 7.31 10.35
CA VAL A 152 -7.73 7.39 9.86
C VAL A 152 -8.14 8.83 9.58
N VAL A 153 -7.87 9.76 10.50
CA VAL A 153 -8.19 11.19 10.33
C VAL A 153 -7.43 11.77 9.15
N PHE A 154 -6.13 11.48 9.03
CA PHE A 154 -5.30 11.93 7.91
C PHE A 154 -5.85 11.43 6.57
N VAL A 155 -6.16 10.13 6.47
CA VAL A 155 -6.74 9.54 5.26
C VAL A 155 -8.10 10.16 4.93
N ALA A 156 -8.99 10.34 5.90
CA ALA A 156 -10.30 10.93 5.67
C ALA A 156 -10.20 12.40 5.18
N CYS A 157 -9.38 13.22 5.83
CA CYS A 157 -9.14 14.61 5.46
C CYS A 157 -8.56 14.72 4.05
N THR A 158 -7.57 13.89 3.73
CA THR A 158 -6.92 13.92 2.43
C THR A 158 -7.80 13.42 1.30
N VAL A 159 -8.57 12.34 1.51
CA VAL A 159 -9.58 11.87 0.54
C VAL A 159 -10.60 12.98 0.27
N LYS A 160 -11.12 13.64 1.31
CA LYS A 160 -12.06 14.76 1.16
C LYS A 160 -11.46 15.91 0.34
N ALA A 161 -10.21 16.29 0.61
CA ALA A 161 -9.52 17.35 -0.12
C ALA A 161 -9.30 16.98 -1.59
N LEU A 162 -8.87 15.74 -1.86
CA LEU A 162 -8.65 15.25 -3.22
C LEU A 162 -9.95 15.08 -4.02
N THR A 163 -11.04 14.65 -3.39
CA THR A 163 -12.37 14.58 -4.03
C THR A 163 -12.83 15.96 -4.45
N ARG A 164 -12.70 16.98 -3.58
CA ARG A 164 -13.02 18.38 -3.95
C ARG A 164 -12.19 18.87 -5.13
N LYS A 165 -10.88 18.59 -5.13
CA LYS A 165 -9.99 18.94 -6.24
C LYS A 165 -10.39 18.22 -7.55
N ALA A 166 -10.72 16.94 -7.48
CA ALA A 166 -11.15 16.15 -8.62
C ALA A 166 -12.48 16.68 -9.21
N GLN A 167 -13.43 17.08 -8.36
CA GLN A 167 -14.67 17.73 -8.77
C GLN A 167 -14.40 19.06 -9.48
N ALA A 168 -13.56 19.94 -8.91
CA ALA A 168 -13.19 21.21 -9.53
C ALA A 168 -12.59 21.02 -10.93
N MET A 169 -11.62 20.10 -11.09
CA MET A 169 -11.03 19.80 -12.41
C MET A 169 -12.04 19.23 -13.43
N LYS A 170 -13.06 18.50 -12.97
CA LYS A 170 -14.14 18.01 -13.84
C LYS A 170 -14.98 19.18 -14.35
N TYR A 171 -15.33 20.12 -13.46
CA TYR A 171 -16.05 21.35 -13.84
C TYR A 171 -15.22 22.20 -14.80
N ASP A 172 -13.93 22.39 -14.57
CA ASP A 172 -13.04 23.16 -15.46
C ASP A 172 -12.99 22.53 -16.86
N ARG A 173 -12.90 21.19 -16.94
CA ARG A 173 -12.89 20.49 -18.23
C ARG A 173 -14.22 20.64 -18.97
N ILE A 174 -15.35 20.53 -18.26
CA ILE A 174 -16.68 20.73 -18.85
C ILE A 174 -16.85 22.18 -19.31
N ALA A 175 -16.48 23.16 -18.48
CA ALA A 175 -16.53 24.58 -18.80
C ALA A 175 -15.63 24.93 -19.99
N TYR A 176 -14.42 24.37 -20.07
CA TYR A 176 -13.52 24.53 -21.22
C TYR A 176 -14.14 23.99 -22.53
N HIS A 177 -14.74 22.80 -22.49
CA HIS A 177 -15.41 22.25 -23.67
C HIS A 177 -16.68 23.03 -24.05
N LEU A 178 -17.43 23.54 -23.07
CA LEU A 178 -18.61 24.37 -23.29
C LEU A 178 -18.21 25.74 -23.89
N PHE A 179 -17.19 26.39 -23.34
CA PHE A 179 -16.65 27.67 -23.84
C PHE A 179 -16.09 27.52 -25.26
N ARG A 180 -15.34 26.44 -25.53
CA ARG A 180 -14.84 26.13 -26.87
C ARG A 180 -15.95 25.79 -27.87
N ALA A 181 -17.08 25.21 -27.43
CA ALA A 181 -18.24 25.00 -28.29
C ALA A 181 -18.96 26.32 -28.62
N ILE A 182 -18.87 27.32 -27.73
CA ILE A 182 -19.46 28.65 -27.92
C ILE A 182 -18.58 29.53 -28.81
N GLU A 183 -17.24 29.43 -28.75
CA GLU A 183 -16.33 30.18 -29.64
C GLU A 183 -16.31 29.72 -31.11
N PHE A 184 -17.00 28.62 -31.44
CA PHE A 184 -17.14 28.11 -32.81
C PHE A 184 -18.48 28.47 -33.49
N PHE A 185 -19.28 29.35 -32.87
CA PHE A 185 -20.45 30.02 -33.46
C PHE A 185 -20.22 31.53 -33.50
#